data_AF-A0A962QNB6-F1
#
_entry.id   AF-A0A962QNB6-F1
#
_cell.length_a   1.000
_cell.length_b   1.000
_cell.length_c   1.000
_cell.angle_alpha   90.00
_cell.angle_beta   90.00
_cell.angle_gamma   90.00
#
_symmetry.space_group_name_H-M   'P 1'
#
loop_
_entity.id
_entity.type
_entity.pdbx_description
1 polymer ?
#
loop_
_entity_poly.entity_id
_entity_poly.type
_entity_poly.pdbx_seq_one_letter_code
_entity_poly.pdbx_strand_id
1 'polypeptide(L)'
;MLPLPAGREAKLGVGAPYVHHRPERTLLYQIVDEYYPEFKEHLAAQGTALPGYVEQEFEAYLKCGCLEHGFLRVRCDTCHAEHLVAFSCKR
;
A
#
# COMPACT_ATOMS: atom_id res chain seq x y z
N MET A 1 10.27 -20.10 16.77
CA MET A 1 10.53 -18.72 16.30
C MET A 1 9.41 -17.84 16.83
N LEU A 2 9.59 -17.19 17.99
CA LEU A 2 8.60 -16.25 18.51
C LEU A 2 8.59 -14.99 17.63
N PRO A 3 7.42 -14.41 17.31
CA PRO A 3 7.35 -13.17 16.54
C PRO A 3 7.99 -12.03 17.34
N LEU A 4 8.88 -11.28 16.69
CA LEU A 4 9.41 -10.02 17.22
C LEU A 4 8.23 -9.09 17.55
N PRO A 5 8.22 -8.41 18.71
CA PRO A 5 7.17 -7.47 19.02
C PRO A 5 7.25 -6.32 18.01
N ALA A 6 6.16 -6.13 17.26
CA ALA A 6 5.92 -4.89 16.54
C ALA A 6 6.07 -3.72 17.51
N GLY A 7 6.70 -2.64 17.02
CA GLY A 7 7.27 -1.54 17.80
C GLY A 7 6.48 -1.12 19.04
N ARG A 8 7.24 -0.77 20.09
CA ARG A 8 6.73 -0.29 21.37
C ARG A 8 5.95 1.01 21.13
N GLU A 9 4.64 1.02 21.36
CA GLU A 9 3.85 2.24 21.31
C GLU A 9 4.31 3.18 22.44
N ALA A 10 4.96 4.28 22.07
CA ALA A 10 5.36 5.33 23.01
C ALA A 10 4.16 6.21 23.40
N LYS A 11 4.22 6.80 24.59
CA LYS A 11 3.18 7.69 25.15
C LYS A 11 2.67 8.68 24.09
N LEU A 12 1.35 8.66 23.85
CA LEU A 12 0.67 9.59 22.94
C LEU A 12 1.03 11.04 23.29
N GLY A 13 1.62 11.75 22.33
CA GLY A 13 1.59 13.21 22.31
C GLY A 13 0.15 13.71 22.13
N VAL A 14 -0.08 15.00 22.39
CA VAL A 14 -1.39 15.67 22.33
C VAL A 14 -1.86 15.79 20.87
N GLY A 15 -2.29 14.67 20.28
CA GLY A 15 -2.77 14.56 18.90
C GLY A 15 -3.37 13.17 18.65
N ALA A 16 -4.25 13.05 17.66
CA ALA A 16 -4.81 11.75 17.28
C ALA A 16 -3.68 10.76 16.92
N PRO A 17 -3.75 9.49 17.35
CA PRO A 17 -2.73 8.50 17.02
C PRO A 17 -2.67 8.31 15.51
N TYR A 18 -1.46 8.20 14.95
CA TYR A 18 -1.28 7.88 13.55
C TYR A 18 -1.87 6.49 13.25
N VAL A 19 -2.83 6.43 12.33
CA VAL A 19 -3.40 5.17 11.84
C VAL A 19 -2.86 4.91 10.45
N HIS A 20 -2.19 3.78 10.29
CA HIS A 20 -1.68 3.34 8.99
C HIS A 20 -2.84 3.07 8.01
N HIS A 21 -2.74 3.64 6.81
CA HIS A 21 -3.68 3.40 5.73
C HIS A 21 -3.58 1.94 5.24
N ARG A 22 -4.71 1.25 5.08
CA ARG A 22 -4.75 -0.14 4.60
C ARG A 22 -5.48 -0.21 3.26
N PRO A 23 -4.80 0.09 2.14
CA PRO A 23 -5.44 0.15 0.82
C PRO A 23 -6.16 -1.16 0.48
N GLU A 24 -5.61 -2.31 0.88
CA GLU A 24 -6.15 -3.66 0.67
C GLU A 24 -7.54 -3.89 1.29
N ARG A 25 -7.95 -3.01 2.21
CA ARG A 25 -9.28 -3.04 2.85
C ARG A 25 -10.29 -2.11 2.18
N THR A 26 -9.88 -1.33 1.20
CA THR A 26 -10.77 -0.43 0.46
C THR A 26 -11.46 -1.20 -0.65
N LEU A 27 -12.71 -0.85 -0.93
CA LEU A 27 -13.49 -1.49 -1.99
C LEU A 27 -12.83 -1.35 -3.37
N LEU A 28 -12.31 -0.16 -3.69
CA LEU A 28 -11.67 0.08 -4.98
C LEU A 28 -10.43 -0.79 -5.17
N TYR A 29 -9.59 -0.94 -4.14
CA TYR A 29 -8.44 -1.84 -4.22
C TYR A 29 -8.89 -3.27 -4.50
N GLN A 30 -9.87 -3.79 -3.74
CA GLN A 30 -10.34 -5.16 -3.89
C GLN A 30 -10.88 -5.44 -5.30
N ILE A 31 -11.68 -4.52 -5.83
CA ILE A 31 -12.20 -4.63 -7.21
C ILE A 31 -11.05 -4.66 -8.23
N VAL A 32 -10.07 -3.77 -8.09
CA VAL A 32 -8.96 -3.70 -9.05
C VAL A 32 -8.07 -4.94 -8.93
N ASP A 33 -7.74 -5.37 -7.71
CA ASP A 33 -6.90 -6.54 -7.45
C ASP A 33 -7.54 -7.82 -8.01
N GLU A 34 -8.85 -7.99 -7.80
CA GLU A 34 -9.61 -9.15 -8.26
C GLU A 34 -9.79 -9.15 -9.79
N TYR A 35 -10.28 -8.05 -10.37
CA TYR A 35 -10.75 -8.06 -11.77
C TYR A 35 -9.74 -7.54 -12.79
N TYR A 36 -8.64 -6.89 -12.39
CA TYR A 36 -7.66 -6.38 -13.37
C TYR A 36 -7.01 -7.48 -14.22
N PRO A 37 -6.61 -8.65 -13.68
CA PRO A 37 -6.09 -9.76 -14.49
C PRO A 37 -7.10 -10.25 -15.52
N GLU A 38 -8.34 -10.51 -15.10
CA GLU A 38 -9.43 -10.97 -15.98
C GLU A 38 -9.76 -9.93 -17.06
N PHE A 39 -9.74 -8.65 -16.71
CA PHE A 39 -9.94 -7.57 -17.65
C PHE A 39 -8.86 -7.53 -18.74
N LYS A 40 -7.59 -7.77 -18.38
CA LYS A 40 -6.50 -7.88 -19.36
C LYS A 40 -6.69 -9.07 -20.29
N GLU A 41 -7.08 -10.22 -19.76
CA GLU A 41 -7.35 -11.42 -20.57
C GLU A 41 -8.52 -11.19 -21.54
N HIS A 42 -9.57 -10.50 -21.09
CA HIS A 42 -10.71 -10.14 -21.94
C HIS A 42 -10.30 -9.25 -23.13
N LEU A 43 -9.47 -8.23 -22.89
CA LEU A 43 -8.95 -7.37 -23.96
C LEU A 43 -8.07 -8.15 -24.94
N ALA A 44 -7.19 -9.01 -24.40
CA ALA A 44 -6.30 -9.84 -25.21
C ALA A 44 -7.09 -10.80 -26.12
N ALA A 45 -8.18 -11.39 -25.62
CA ALA A 45 -9.07 -12.24 -26.42
C ALA A 45 -9.74 -11.49 -27.59
N GLN A 46 -9.86 -10.17 -27.49
CA GLN A 46 -10.37 -9.30 -28.56
C GLN A 46 -9.25 -8.78 -29.49
N GLY A 47 -8.01 -9.20 -29.28
CA GLY A 47 -6.86 -8.71 -30.04
C GLY A 47 -6.46 -7.27 -29.69
N THR A 48 -6.82 -6.80 -28.49
CA THR A 48 -6.51 -5.45 -28.00
C THR A 48 -5.72 -5.51 -26.69
N ALA A 49 -5.09 -4.39 -26.32
CA ALA A 49 -4.40 -4.25 -25.04
C ALA A 49 -4.56 -2.82 -24.52
N LEU A 50 -4.40 -2.64 -23.22
CA LEU A 50 -4.27 -1.32 -22.64
C LEU A 50 -2.96 -0.67 -23.12
N PRO A 51 -2.91 0.66 -23.28
CA PRO A 51 -1.64 1.35 -23.44
C PRO A 51 -0.72 1.03 -22.26
N GLY A 52 0.56 0.80 -22.51
CA GLY A 52 1.49 0.36 -21.46
C GLY A 52 1.60 1.31 -20.26
N TYR A 53 1.36 2.61 -20.45
CA TYR A 53 1.32 3.54 -19.32
C TYR A 53 0.12 3.30 -18.40
N VAL A 54 -1.03 2.87 -18.94
CA VAL A 54 -2.23 2.55 -18.14
C VAL A 54 -1.96 1.30 -17.31
N GLU A 55 -1.33 0.28 -17.89
CA GLU A 55 -0.95 -0.93 -17.13
C GLU A 55 0.01 -0.61 -15.99
N GLN A 56 1.01 0.23 -16.25
CA GLN A 56 1.94 0.69 -15.22
C GLN A 56 1.23 1.41 -14.06
N GLU A 57 0.20 2.21 -14.34
CA GLU A 57 -0.57 2.89 -13.30
C GLU A 57 -1.42 1.91 -12.47
N PHE A 58 -2.04 0.89 -13.08
CA PHE A 58 -2.75 -0.16 -12.34
C PHE A 58 -1.79 -0.95 -11.43
N GLU A 59 -0.63 -1.35 -11.96
CA GLU A 59 0.39 -2.05 -11.18
C GLU A 59 0.97 -1.18 -10.06
N ALA A 60 1.18 0.11 -10.31
CA ALA A 60 1.62 1.07 -9.29
C ALA A 60 0.56 1.29 -8.21
N TYR A 61 -0.72 1.38 -8.61
CA TYR A 61 -1.86 1.51 -7.70
C TYR A 61 -1.98 0.32 -6.75
N LEU A 62 -1.87 -0.91 -7.25
CA LEU A 62 -1.92 -2.12 -6.41
C LEU A 62 -0.74 -2.22 -5.43
N LYS A 63 0.39 -1.55 -5.73
CA LYS A 63 1.53 -1.47 -4.80
C LYS A 63 1.42 -0.30 -3.81
N CYS A 64 0.55 0.67 -4.10
CA CYS A 64 0.49 1.97 -3.46
C CYS A 64 0.02 1.86 -2.01
N GLY A 65 0.85 2.29 -1.05
CA GLY A 65 0.46 2.32 0.36
C GLY A 65 0.50 0.95 1.06
N CYS A 66 1.02 -0.09 0.40
CA CYS A 66 1.16 -1.43 0.96
C CYS A 66 2.57 -1.63 1.56
N LEU A 67 2.65 -2.03 2.83
CA LEU A 67 3.95 -2.25 3.50
C LEU A 67 4.78 -3.38 2.87
N GLU A 68 4.11 -4.37 2.26
CA GLU A 68 4.77 -5.49 1.56
C GLU A 68 5.58 -5.03 0.34
N HIS A 69 5.26 -3.86 -0.21
CA HIS A 69 5.95 -3.26 -1.36
C HIS A 69 6.96 -2.18 -0.98
N GLY A 70 7.19 -1.97 0.32
CA GLY A 70 8.21 -1.08 0.86
C GLY A 70 7.67 0.03 1.74
N PHE A 71 8.50 0.47 2.68
CA PHE A 71 8.13 1.48 3.66
C PHE A 71 9.36 2.23 4.22
N LEU A 72 9.09 3.40 4.79
CA LEU A 72 10.00 4.13 5.67
C LEU A 72 9.64 3.84 7.12
N ARG A 73 10.66 3.62 7.95
CA ARG A 73 10.53 3.60 9.40
C ARG A 73 10.92 4.98 9.94
N VAL A 74 9.94 5.70 10.44
CA VAL A 74 10.14 7.01 11.08
C VAL A 74 10.22 6.81 12.57
N ARG A 75 11.29 7.30 13.20
CA ARG A 75 11.47 7.26 14.66
C ARG A 75 11.63 8.67 15.19
N CYS A 76 10.93 9.00 16.27
CA CYS A 76 11.15 10.25 16.99
C CYS A 76 12.40 10.14 17.87
N ASP A 77 13.34 11.09 17.78
CA ASP A 77 14.54 11.08 18.62
C ASP A 77 14.28 11.39 20.09
N THR A 78 13.17 12.09 20.40
CA THR A 78 12.82 12.47 21.77
C THR A 78 12.01 11.42 22.50
N CYS A 79 10.91 10.93 21.91
CA CYS A 79 10.02 9.96 22.58
C CYS A 79 10.20 8.52 22.08
N HIS A 80 11.00 8.31 21.03
CA HIS A 80 11.24 7.00 20.41
C HIS A 80 9.99 6.30 19.88
N ALA A 81 8.88 7.01 19.70
CA ALA A 81 7.75 6.52 18.92
C ALA A 81 8.21 6.13 17.51
N GLU A 82 7.65 5.05 16.98
CA GLU A 82 7.96 4.56 15.64
C GLU A 82 6.70 4.42 14.81
N HIS A 83 6.80 4.84 13.54
CA HIS A 83 5.75 4.66 12.56
C HIS A 83 6.31 4.05 11.28
N LEU A 84 5.55 3.13 10.69
CA LEU A 84 5.80 2.62 9.35
C LEU A 84 4.96 3.42 8.36
N VAL A 85 5.61 3.96 7.35
CA VAL A 85 4.98 4.75 6.29
C VAL A 85 5.24 4.05 4.96
N ALA A 86 4.21 3.44 4.39
CA ALA A 86 4.29 2.81 3.08
C ALA A 86 4.57 3.84 1.98
N PHE A 87 5.21 3.41 0.89
CA PHE A 87 5.47 4.28 -0.25
C PHE A 87 4.19 4.60 -1.03
N SER A 88 4.10 5.84 -1.53
CA SER A 88 3.03 6.24 -2.45
C SER A 88 3.42 5.97 -3.90
N CYS A 89 2.42 5.66 -4.72
CA CYS A 89 2.50 5.54 -6.17
C CYS A 89 2.56 6.89 -6.90
N LYS A 90 2.48 8.02 -6.18
CA LYS A 90 2.65 9.36 -6.75
C LYS A 90 4.12 9.61 -7.10
N ARG A 91 4.37 10.17 -8.28
CA ARG A 91 5.69 10.62 -8.74
C ARG A 91 5.91 12.09 -8.42
#